data_AF-A0A7C4Y2J2-F1
#
_entry.id   AF-A0A7C4Y2J2-F1
#
_cell.length_a   1.000
_cell.length_b   1.000
_cell.length_c   1.000
_cell.angle_alpha   90.00
_cell.angle_beta   90.00
_cell.angle_gamma   90.00
#
_symmetry.space_group_name_H-M   'P 1'
#
loop_
_entity.id
_entity.type
_entity.pdbx_description
1 polymer ?
#
loop_
_entity_poly.entity_id
_entity_poly.type
_entity_poly.pdbx_seq_one_letter_code
_entity_poly.pdbx_strand_id
1 'polypeptide(L)'
;MVNVSKKHPDTALKDKAWKILLNDLKMCYSGKQLEKIMSHWLSEKEIAMLEKRLAIKALLMSGVRHNEIKRILDVSSHTITAVKTKIQKRLK
;
A
#
# COMPACT_ATOMS: atom_id res chain seq x y z
N MET A 1 -6.84 5.91 10.86
CA MET A 1 -5.53 6.52 10.50
C MET A 1 -4.55 6.12 11.59
N VAL A 2 -3.37 5.64 11.26
CA VAL A 2 -2.38 5.23 12.28
C VAL A 2 -1.81 6.51 12.91
N ASN A 3 -1.80 6.58 14.24
CA ASN A 3 -1.24 7.73 14.94
C ASN A 3 0.28 7.58 15.01
N VAL A 4 1.00 8.35 14.21
CA VAL A 4 2.47 8.29 14.12
C VAL A 4 3.04 9.68 14.37
N SER A 5 4.14 9.74 15.13
CA SER A 5 4.90 10.98 15.33
C SER A 5 5.36 11.58 14.00
N LYS A 6 5.42 12.91 13.92
CA LYS A 6 6.00 13.61 12.76
C LYS A 6 7.52 13.46 12.66
N LYS A 7 8.17 12.92 13.69
CA LYS A 7 9.62 12.70 13.68
C LYS A 7 9.94 11.53 12.75
N HIS A 8 10.69 11.83 11.69
CA HIS A 8 11.20 10.81 10.78
C HIS A 8 12.56 10.28 11.27
N PRO A 9 12.89 9.01 11.01
CA PRO A 9 14.25 8.51 11.18
C PRO A 9 15.21 9.28 10.26
N ASP A 10 16.47 9.38 10.67
CA ASP A 10 17.52 9.93 9.81
C ASP A 10 17.70 9.06 8.56
N THR A 11 18.36 9.63 7.54
CA THR A 11 18.50 8.98 6.23
C THR A 11 19.18 7.62 6.31
N ALA A 12 20.23 7.47 7.13
CA ALA A 12 20.97 6.21 7.24
C ALA A 12 20.13 5.12 7.91
N LEU A 13 19.42 5.47 8.99
CA LEU A 13 18.49 4.56 9.66
C LEU A 13 17.32 4.16 8.75
N LYS A 14 16.78 5.12 8.00
CA LYS A 14 15.72 4.90 7.01
C LYS A 14 16.16 3.92 5.92
N ASP A 15 17.34 4.10 5.34
CA ASP A 15 17.85 3.23 4.28
C ASP A 15 18.12 1.81 4.80
N LYS A 16 18.65 1.69 6.02
CA LYS A 16 18.82 0.40 6.68
C LYS A 16 17.47 -0.31 6.88
N ALA A 17 16.45 0.41 7.34
CA ALA A 17 15.10 -0.13 7.52
C ALA A 17 14.49 -0.62 6.20
N TRP A 18 14.63 0.14 5.11
CA TRP A 18 14.16 -0.29 3.78
C TRP A 18 14.92 -1.49 3.25
N LYS A 19 16.23 -1.58 3.50
CA LYS A 19 17.05 -2.72 3.07
C LYS A 19 16.62 -4.02 3.77
N ILE A 20 16.28 -3.95 5.06
CA ILE A 20 15.74 -5.09 5.82
C ILE A 20 14.45 -5.59 5.16
N LEU A 21 13.49 -4.68 4.95
CA LEU A 21 12.22 -5.03 4.30
C LEU A 21 12.44 -5.61 2.90
N LEU A 22 13.31 -5.00 2.09
CA LEU A 22 13.62 -5.49 0.74
C LEU A 22 14.21 -6.90 0.74
N ASN A 23 15.03 -7.25 1.74
CA ASN A 23 15.59 -8.59 1.84
C ASN A 23 14.52 -9.63 2.15
N ASP A 24 13.58 -9.33 3.06
CA ASP A 24 12.45 -10.21 3.34
C ASP A 24 11.57 -10.40 2.10
N LEU A 25 11.31 -9.32 1.36
CA LEU A 25 10.51 -9.35 0.15
C LEU A 25 11.16 -10.14 -1.00
N LYS A 26 12.50 -10.18 -1.09
CA LYS A 26 13.21 -10.97 -2.12
C LYS A 26 13.03 -12.47 -1.95
N MET A 27 12.74 -12.93 -0.74
CA MET A 27 12.52 -14.35 -0.44
C MET A 27 11.08 -14.79 -0.74
N CYS A 28 10.23 -13.87 -1.22
CA CYS A 28 8.82 -14.10 -1.47
C CYS A 28 8.55 -14.50 -2.93
N TYR A 29 7.98 -15.70 -3.13
CA TYR A 29 7.63 -16.23 -4.45
C TYR A 29 6.12 -16.28 -4.71
N SER A 30 5.29 -15.89 -3.75
CA SER A 30 3.83 -15.92 -3.88
C SER A 30 3.12 -14.84 -3.06
N GLY A 31 1.91 -14.46 -3.48
CA GLY A 31 1.08 -13.49 -2.73
C GLY A 31 0.79 -13.92 -1.28
N LYS A 32 0.60 -15.21 -1.02
CA LYS A 32 0.37 -15.74 0.34
C LYS A 32 1.62 -15.60 1.23
N GLN A 33 2.81 -15.79 0.67
CA GLN A 33 4.05 -15.55 1.41
C GLN A 33 4.25 -14.06 1.70
N LEU A 34 3.87 -13.19 0.76
CA LEU A 34 3.95 -11.74 0.94
C LEU A 34 3.05 -11.30 2.09
N GLU A 35 1.80 -11.74 2.11
CA GLU A 35 0.85 -11.47 3.18
C GLU A 35 1.41 -11.90 4.55
N LYS A 36 1.94 -13.12 4.63
CA LYS A 36 2.59 -13.64 5.84
C LYS A 36 3.77 -12.77 6.28
N ILE A 37 4.65 -12.36 5.36
CA ILE A 37 5.78 -11.48 5.68
C ILE A 37 5.26 -10.14 6.22
N MET A 38 4.29 -9.54 5.55
CA MET A 38 3.73 -8.24 5.95
C MET A 38 3.05 -8.29 7.32
N SER A 39 2.45 -9.43 7.69
CA SER A 39 1.85 -9.63 9.03
C SER A 39 2.83 -9.57 10.21
N HIS A 40 4.14 -9.73 9.96
CA HIS A 40 5.15 -9.54 11.00
C HIS A 40 5.40 -8.07 11.32
N TRP A 41 5.15 -7.17 10.35
CA TRP A 41 5.52 -5.76 10.43
C TRP A 41 4.30 -4.84 10.59
N LEU A 42 3.14 -5.29 10.13
CA LEU A 42 1.92 -4.49 10.04
C LEU A 42 0.80 -5.16 10.82
N SER A 43 -0.04 -4.34 11.45
CA SER A 43 -1.31 -4.79 11.99
C SER A 43 -2.28 -5.22 10.88
N GLU A 44 -3.26 -6.04 11.23
CA GLU A 44 -4.34 -6.46 10.30
C GLU A 44 -5.04 -5.26 9.63
N LYS A 45 -5.24 -4.16 10.37
CA LYS A 45 -5.85 -2.93 9.83
C LYS A 45 -4.95 -2.25 8.79
N GLU A 46 -3.63 -2.29 8.99
CA GLU A 46 -2.67 -1.73 8.04
C GLU A 46 -2.54 -2.60 6.78
N ILE A 47 -2.59 -3.93 6.95
CA ILE A 47 -2.63 -4.88 5.83
C ILE A 47 -3.90 -4.66 4.99
N ALA A 48 -5.08 -4.67 5.61
CA ALA A 48 -6.34 -4.43 4.90
C ALA A 48 -6.36 -3.08 4.17
N MET A 49 -5.78 -2.03 4.78
CA MET A 49 -5.62 -0.74 4.13
C MET A 49 -4.65 -0.78 2.93
N LEU A 50 -3.55 -1.51 3.04
CA LEU A 50 -2.60 -1.71 1.94
C LEU A 50 -3.24 -2.47 0.79
N GLU A 51 -3.93 -3.58 1.07
CA GLU A 51 -4.66 -4.40 0.09
C GLU A 51 -5.70 -3.57 -0.65
N LYS A 52 -6.54 -2.81 0.07
CA LYS A 52 -7.53 -1.92 -0.56
C LYS A 52 -6.86 -0.90 -1.48
N ARG A 53 -5.70 -0.33 -1.11
CA ARG A 53 -4.97 0.61 -1.99
C ARG A 53 -4.38 -0.06 -3.23
N LEU A 54 -3.88 -1.28 -3.09
CA LEU A 54 -3.37 -2.07 -4.22
C LEU A 54 -4.51 -2.47 -5.17
N ALA A 55 -5.66 -2.90 -4.62
CA ALA A 55 -6.86 -3.22 -5.38
C ALA A 55 -7.42 -1.99 -6.11
N ILE A 56 -7.48 -0.82 -5.46
CA ILE A 56 -7.85 0.44 -6.12
C ILE A 56 -6.93 0.69 -7.32
N LYS A 57 -5.61 0.51 -7.15
CA LYS A 57 -4.65 0.70 -8.25
C LYS A 57 -4.93 -0.26 -9.41
N ALA A 58 -5.14 -1.55 -9.12
CA ALA A 58 -5.45 -2.54 -10.14
C ALA A 58 -6.74 -2.20 -10.90
N LEU A 59 -7.83 -1.89 -10.19
CA LEU A 59 -9.11 -1.52 -10.79
C LEU A 59 -9.03 -0.23 -11.62
N LEU A 60 -8.30 0.78 -11.14
CA LEU A 60 -8.06 2.01 -11.90
C LEU A 60 -7.28 1.74 -13.19
N MET A 61 -6.28 0.86 -13.15
CA MET A 61 -5.51 0.46 -14.34
C MET A 61 -6.37 -0.35 -15.32
N SER A 62 -7.35 -1.11 -14.83
CA SER A 62 -8.34 -1.81 -15.64
C SER A 62 -9.50 -0.94 -16.12
N GLY A 63 -9.49 0.37 -15.87
CA GLY A 63 -10.50 1.31 -16.36
C GLY A 63 -11.81 1.35 -15.57
N VAL A 64 -11.87 0.71 -14.39
CA VAL A 64 -13.08 0.67 -13.55
C VAL A 64 -13.42 2.08 -13.04
N ARG A 65 -14.71 2.42 -13.08
CA ARG A 65 -15.18 3.76 -12.70
C ARG A 65 -15.08 3.97 -11.20
N HIS A 66 -14.81 5.22 -10.83
CA HIS A 66 -14.59 5.63 -9.44
C HIS A 66 -15.73 5.23 -8.48
N ASN A 67 -16.99 5.37 -8.91
CA ASN A 67 -18.16 5.01 -8.09
C ASN A 67 -18.29 3.50 -7.90
N GLU A 68 -17.80 2.71 -8.85
CA GLU A 68 -17.85 1.25 -8.81
C GLU A 68 -16.75 0.71 -7.89
N ILE A 69 -15.54 1.28 -7.96
CA ILE A 69 -14.46 0.99 -6.99
C ILE A 69 -14.92 1.27 -5.56
N LYS A 70 -15.63 2.38 -5.34
CA LYS A 70 -16.20 2.72 -4.03
C LYS A 70 -17.16 1.64 -3.52
N ARG A 71 -18.02 1.11 -4.39
CA ARG A 71 -18.98 0.04 -4.04
C ARG A 71 -18.29 -1.30 -3.79
N ILE A 72 -17.32 -1.68 -4.62
CA ILE A 72 -16.63 -2.97 -4.54
C ILE A 72 -15.78 -3.07 -3.27
N LEU A 73 -15.02 -2.01 -2.95
CA LEU A 73 -13.99 -2.07 -1.91
C LEU A 73 -14.42 -1.43 -0.57
N ASP A 74 -15.60 -0.82 -0.53
CA ASP A 74 -16.09 -0.04 0.60
C ASP A 74 -15.01 0.93 1.13
N VAL A 75 -14.67 1.91 0.28
CA VAL A 75 -13.63 2.91 0.54
C VAL A 75 -14.14 4.31 0.28
N SER A 76 -13.59 5.28 1.02
CA SER A 76 -13.91 6.68 0.78
C SER A 76 -13.45 7.13 -0.62
N SER A 77 -14.20 8.06 -1.23
CA SER A 77 -13.79 8.69 -2.49
C SER A 77 -12.42 9.35 -2.36
N HIS A 78 -12.10 9.90 -1.19
CA HIS A 78 -10.81 10.51 -0.91
C HIS A 78 -9.65 9.51 -1.05
N THR A 79 -9.84 8.26 -0.58
CA THR A 79 -8.82 7.21 -0.72
C THR A 79 -8.56 6.85 -2.18
N ILE A 80 -9.62 6.75 -2.99
CA ILE A 80 -9.49 6.44 -4.43
C ILE A 80 -8.74 7.57 -5.14
N THR A 81 -9.12 8.83 -4.89
CA THR A 81 -8.42 10.01 -5.44
C THR A 81 -6.95 10.02 -5.06
N ALA A 82 -6.62 9.79 -3.79
CA ALA A 82 -5.24 9.78 -3.32
C ALA A 82 -4.38 8.73 -4.03
N VAL A 83 -4.93 7.55 -4.31
CA VAL A 83 -4.24 6.51 -5.10
C VAL A 83 -4.13 6.93 -6.57
N LYS A 84 -5.21 7.43 -7.17
CA LYS A 84 -5.24 7.88 -8.58
C LYS A 84 -4.18 8.95 -8.86
N THR A 85 -4.07 9.97 -8.00
CA THR A 85 -3.08 11.04 -8.16
C THR A 85 -1.64 10.51 -8.13
N LYS A 86 -1.34 9.51 -7.30
CA LYS A 86 -0.01 8.89 -7.22
C LYS A 86 0.32 8.04 -8.45
N ILE A 87 -0.67 7.40 -9.07
CA ILE A 87 -0.48 6.65 -10.32
C ILE A 87 -0.16 7.61 -11.47
N GLN A 88 -0.94 8.68 -11.62
CA GLN A 88 -0.75 9.67 -12.69
C GLN A 88 0.63 10.35 -12.63
N LYS A 89 1.17 10.59 -11.42
CA LYS A 89 2.52 11.15 -11.23
C LYS A 89 3.66 10.21 -11.63
N ARG A 90 3.41 8.90 -11.77
CA ARG A 90 4.43 7.91 -12.14
C ARG A 90 4.45 7.60 -13.65
N LEU A 91 3.43 8.07 -14.38
CA LEU A 91 3.28 7.92 -15.83
C LEU A 91 3.64 9.21 -16.60
N LYS A 92 4.08 10.25 -15.88
CA LYS A 92 4.71 11.46 -16.42
C LYS A 92 6.18 11.43 -16.03
#